data_AF-A0Z9F6-F1
#
_entry.id   AF-A0Z9F6-F1
#
_cell.length_a   1.000
_cell.length_b   1.000
_cell.length_c   1.000
_cell.angle_alpha   90.00
_cell.angle_beta   90.00
_cell.angle_gamma   90.00
#
_symmetry.space_group_name_H-M   'P 1'
#
loop_
_entity.id
_entity.type
_entity.pdbx_description
1 polymer ?
#
loop_
_entity_poly.entity_id
_entity_poly.type
_entity_poly.pdbx_seq_one_letter_code
_entity_poly.pdbx_strand_id
1 'polypeptide(L)'
;MTTALLEIVDLGDGEIVLQRAEEEGVEPLVSIQFSAEASAYLMENNLEVAKAMIQAGIQAAARLAEMSSVEVDAEAAESKKAAGGRTVH
;
A
#
# COMPACT_ATOMS: atom_id res chain seq x y z
N MET A 1 -15.04 11.36 2.49
CA MET A 1 -13.88 10.88 1.72
C MET A 1 -14.21 11.07 0.26
N THR A 2 -13.64 12.09 -0.40
CA THR A 2 -13.66 12.17 -1.86
C THR A 2 -12.88 10.97 -2.38
N THR A 3 -13.54 10.08 -3.10
CA THR A 3 -12.89 8.92 -3.72
C THR A 3 -12.11 9.42 -4.93
N ALA A 4 -10.80 9.59 -4.78
CA ALA A 4 -9.95 9.90 -5.92
C ALA A 4 -9.86 8.64 -6.80
N LEU A 5 -10.17 8.79 -8.10
CA LEU A 5 -9.94 7.73 -9.07
C LEU A 5 -8.43 7.59 -9.29
N LEU A 6 -7.93 6.36 -9.17
CA LEU A 6 -6.52 6.03 -9.42
C LEU A 6 -6.39 5.32 -10.76
N GLU A 7 -5.31 5.59 -11.46
CA GLU A 7 -4.96 4.95 -12.72
C GLU A 7 -3.52 4.46 -12.72
N ILE A 8 -3.26 3.41 -13.50
CA ILE A 8 -1.92 2.86 -13.73
C ILE A 8 -1.58 3.18 -15.18
N VAL A 9 -0.50 3.93 -15.39
CA VAL A 9 -0.06 4.41 -16.70
C VAL A 9 1.31 3.82 -17.02
N ASP A 10 1.44 3.30 -18.24
CA ASP A 10 2.73 2.90 -18.81
C ASP A 10 3.30 4.08 -19.60
N LEU A 11 4.52 4.52 -19.25
CA LEU A 11 5.17 5.66 -19.90
C LEU A 11 5.97 5.25 -21.14
N GLY A 12 6.11 3.94 -21.41
CA GLY A 12 6.69 3.39 -22.63
C GLY A 12 8.22 3.23 -22.63
N ASP A 13 8.91 3.64 -21.57
CA ASP A 13 10.35 3.50 -21.37
C ASP A 13 10.72 2.45 -20.30
N GLY A 14 9.74 1.61 -19.94
CA GLY A 14 9.84 0.66 -18.84
C GLY A 14 9.47 1.27 -17.48
N GLU A 15 9.08 2.54 -17.43
CA GLU A 15 8.46 3.15 -16.25
C GLU A 15 6.95 2.95 -16.25
N ILE A 16 6.43 2.51 -15.10
CA ILE A 16 4.99 2.37 -14.86
C ILE A 16 4.64 3.10 -13.58
N VAL A 17 3.63 3.97 -13.66
CA VAL A 17 3.26 4.87 -12.57
C VAL A 17 1.82 4.62 -12.10
N LEU A 18 1.59 4.76 -10.80
CA LEU A 18 0.27 4.87 -10.19
C LEU A 18 0.01 6.33 -9.85
N GLN A 19 -1.05 6.92 -10.40
CA GLN A 19 -1.36 8.33 -10.21
C GLN A 19 -2.86 8.58 -10.04
N ARG A 20 -3.21 9.82 -9.67
CA ARG A 20 -4.60 10.28 -9.59
C ARG A 20 -5.07 10.66 -10.99
N ALA A 21 -6.18 10.07 -11.44
CA ALA A 21 -6.70 10.28 -12.79
C ALA A 21 -7.19 11.73 -13.04
N GLU A 22 -7.50 12.47 -11.98
CA GLU A 22 -8.04 13.84 -12.08
C GLU A 22 -6.95 14.93 -11.96
N GLU A 23 -5.70 14.54 -11.65
CA GLU A 23 -4.63 15.48 -11.34
C GLU A 23 -3.45 15.28 -12.30
N GLU A 24 -3.52 15.96 -13.44
CA GLU A 24 -2.47 15.92 -14.46
C GLU A 24 -1.24 16.73 -14.02
N GLY A 25 -0.04 16.17 -14.22
CA GLY A 25 1.23 16.84 -13.87
C GLY A 25 1.58 16.85 -12.37
N VAL A 26 0.85 16.10 -11.55
CA VAL A 26 1.19 15.85 -10.14
C VAL A 26 2.15 14.67 -10.03
N GLU A 27 3.00 14.68 -9.00
CA GLU A 27 3.93 13.59 -8.73
C GLU A 27 3.19 12.26 -8.55
N PRO A 28 3.62 11.17 -9.22
CA PRO A 28 3.03 9.86 -9.05
C PRO A 28 3.04 9.38 -7.59
N LEU A 29 2.02 8.61 -7.21
CA LEU A 29 1.96 7.99 -5.89
C LEU A 29 3.01 6.88 -5.75
N VAL A 30 3.26 6.15 -6.85
CA VAL A 30 4.25 5.08 -6.95
C VAL A 30 4.81 5.10 -8.37
N SER A 31 6.12 4.95 -8.51
CA SER A 31 6.79 4.64 -9.78
C SER A 31 7.50 3.29 -9.67
N ILE A 32 7.34 2.45 -10.70
CA ILE A 32 7.98 1.15 -10.86
C ILE A 32 8.80 1.21 -12.14
N GLN A 33 10.12 1.12 -12.02
CA GLN A 33 11.03 1.10 -13.15
C GLN A 33 11.51 -0.33 -13.42
N PHE A 34 11.17 -0.88 -14.59
CA PHE A 34 11.76 -2.11 -15.09
C PHE A 34 13.04 -1.79 -15.85
N SER A 35 14.13 -2.49 -15.53
CA SER A 35 15.33 -2.42 -16.37
C SER A 35 15.04 -2.99 -17.75
N ALA A 36 15.88 -2.65 -18.74
CA ALA A 36 15.78 -3.25 -20.07
C ALA A 36 15.91 -4.78 -20.04
N GLU A 37 16.78 -5.30 -19.16
CA GLU A 37 16.94 -6.74 -18.93
C GLU A 37 15.65 -7.36 -18.37
N ALA A 38 15.07 -6.76 -17.33
CA ALA A 38 13.82 -7.25 -16.75
C ALA A 38 12.66 -7.20 -17.75
N SER A 39 12.54 -6.12 -18.52
CA SER A 39 11.53 -5.97 -19.58
C SER A 39 11.65 -7.06 -20.64
N ALA A 40 12.88 -7.40 -21.05
CA ALA A 40 13.13 -8.48 -21.99
C ALA A 40 12.74 -9.85 -21.42
N TYR A 41 13.04 -10.11 -20.14
CA TYR A 41 12.61 -11.33 -19.45
C TYR A 41 11.09 -11.45 -19.35
N LEU A 42 10.40 -10.32 -19.18
CA LEU A 42 8.94 -10.26 -19.07
C LEU A 42 8.22 -10.21 -20.41
N MET A 43 8.95 -10.27 -21.54
CA MET A 43 8.39 -10.22 -22.89
C MET A 43 7.49 -8.99 -23.09
N GLU A 44 7.91 -7.84 -22.58
CA GLU A 44 7.15 -6.58 -22.64
C GLU A 44 5.81 -6.57 -21.86
N ASN A 45 5.52 -7.61 -21.05
CA ASN A 45 4.34 -7.65 -20.17
C ASN A 45 4.53 -6.87 -18.85
N ASN A 46 5.27 -5.77 -18.88
CA ASN A 46 5.60 -4.98 -17.68
C ASN A 46 4.33 -4.45 -16.99
N LEU A 47 3.32 -4.04 -17.77
CA LEU A 47 2.07 -3.49 -17.26
C LEU A 47 1.27 -4.50 -16.44
N GLU A 48 1.15 -5.74 -16.91
CA GLU A 48 0.45 -6.81 -16.20
C GLU A 48 1.15 -7.17 -14.89
N VAL A 49 2.48 -7.19 -14.91
CA VAL A 49 3.30 -7.43 -13.71
C VAL A 49 3.16 -6.29 -12.71
N ALA A 50 3.24 -5.03 -13.16
CA ALA A 50 3.06 -3.85 -12.30
C ALA A 50 1.67 -3.81 -11.66
N LYS A 51 0.60 -4.13 -12.40
CA LYS A 51 -0.77 -4.25 -11.86
C LYS A 51 -0.82 -5.27 -10.71
N ALA A 52 -0.22 -6.44 -10.90
CA ALA A 52 -0.16 -7.48 -9.87
C ALA A 52 0.64 -7.02 -8.63
N MET A 53 1.78 -6.34 -8.85
CA MET A 53 2.60 -5.78 -7.77
C MET A 53 1.83 -4.73 -6.95
N ILE A 54 1.14 -3.80 -7.61
CA ILE A 54 0.34 -2.77 -6.96
C ILE A 54 -0.80 -3.40 -6.15
N GLN A 55 -1.51 -4.37 -6.74
CA GLN A 55 -2.59 -5.08 -6.04
C GLN A 55 -2.07 -5.83 -4.79
N ALA A 56 -0.89 -6.46 -4.89
CA ALA A 56 -0.26 -7.10 -3.74
C ALA A 56 0.16 -6.09 -2.67
N GLY A 57 0.69 -4.94 -3.08
CA GLY A 57 1.05 -3.83 -2.18
C GLY A 57 -0.15 -3.28 -1.41
N ILE A 58 -1.30 -3.08 -2.07
CA ILE A 58 -2.55 -2.65 -1.43
C ILE A 58 -3.00 -3.66 -0.37
N GLN A 59 -2.96 -4.96 -0.69
CA GLN A 59 -3.32 -6.01 0.27
C GLN A 59 -2.36 -6.04 1.46
N ALA A 60 -1.06 -5.87 1.23
CA ALA A 60 -0.07 -5.81 2.29
C ALA A 60 -0.30 -4.59 3.20
N ALA A 61 -0.57 -3.41 2.62
CA ALA A 61 -0.88 -2.20 3.37
C ALA A 61 -2.14 -2.35 4.24
N ALA A 62 -3.19 -2.99 3.71
CA ALA A 62 -4.40 -3.29 4.47
C ALA A 62 -4.11 -4.17 5.69
N ARG A 63 -3.34 -5.26 5.53
CA ARG A 63 -2.94 -6.14 6.64
C ARG A 63 -2.11 -5.41 7.68
N LEU A 64 -1.18 -4.55 7.26
CA LEU A 64 -0.36 -3.75 8.19
C LEU A 64 -1.22 -2.75 8.98
N ALA A 65 -2.22 -2.14 8.35
CA ALA A 65 -3.16 -1.25 9.04
C ALA A 65 -4.01 -2.02 10.08
N GLU A 66 -4.46 -3.24 9.75
CA GLU A 66 -5.15 -4.12 10.71
C GLU A 66 -4.24 -4.48 11.89
N MET A 67 -2.99 -4.87 11.65
CA MET A 67 -2.04 -5.20 12.72
C MET A 67 -1.77 -4.00 13.64
N SER A 68 -1.55 -2.82 13.05
CA SER A 68 -1.37 -1.58 13.81
C SER A 68 -2.59 -1.23 14.67
N SER A 69 -3.80 -1.59 14.23
CA SER A 69 -5.02 -1.39 15.03
C SER A 69 -5.18 -2.40 16.18
N VAL A 70 -4.62 -3.61 16.06
CA VAL A 70 -4.69 -4.66 17.10
C VAL A 70 -3.67 -4.42 18.23
N GLU A 71 -2.49 -3.89 17.92
CA GLU A 71 -1.48 -3.54 18.94
C GLU A 71 -1.99 -2.46 19.91
N VAL A 72 -2.72 -1.47 19.40
CA VAL A 72 -3.32 -0.40 20.22
C VAL A 72 -4.40 -0.92 21.17
N ASP A 73 -5.16 -1.94 20.78
CA ASP A 73 -6.23 -2.51 21.63
C ASP A 73 -5.67 -3.45 22.72
N ALA A 74 -4.57 -4.17 22.41
CA ALA A 74 -3.89 -5.04 23.38
C ALA A 74 -3.23 -4.25 24.53
N GLU A 75 -2.57 -3.13 24.23
CA GLU A 75 -1.95 -2.26 25.25
C GLU A 75 -3.00 -1.53 26.12
N ALA A 76 -4.15 -1.18 25.54
CA ALA A 76 -5.28 -0.59 26.27
C ALA A 76 -5.96 -1.60 27.23
N ALA A 77 -6.03 -2.88 26.83
CA ALA A 77 -6.56 -3.95 27.66
C ALA A 77 -5.63 -4.29 28.85
N GLU A 78 -4.31 -4.29 28.66
CA GLU A 78 -3.34 -4.49 29.74
C GLU A 78 -3.35 -3.34 30.77
N SER A 79 -3.45 -2.10 30.30
CA SER A 79 -3.56 -0.92 31.19
C SER A 79 -4.82 -0.94 32.07
N LYS A 80 -5.96 -1.45 31.57
CA LYS A 80 -7.19 -1.61 32.38
C LYS A 80 -7.10 -2.73 33.41
N LYS A 81 -6.36 -3.80 33.13
CA LYS A 81 -6.21 -4.95 34.05
C LYS A 81 -5.30 -4.62 35.24
N ALA A 82 -4.30 -3.77 35.06
CA ALA A 82 -3.41 -3.31 36.13
C ALA A 82 -4.09 -2.35 37.14
N ALA A 83 -5.15 -1.65 36.72
CA ALA A 83 -5.86 -0.67 37.56
C ALA A 83 -6.97 -1.27 38.46
N GLY A 84 -7.35 -2.54 38.26
CA GLY A 84 -8.52 -3.16 38.92
C GLY A 84 -8.26 -3.84 40.27
N GLY A 85 -7.03 -3.89 40.77
CA GLY A 85 -6.62 -4.76 41.89
C GLY A 85 -6.30 -4.05 43.20
N ARG A 86 -7.19 -3.24 43.77
CA ARG A 86 -7.07 -2.75 45.17
C ARG A 86 -8.45 -2.59 45.83
N THR A 87 -9.05 -3.70 46.25
CA THR A 87 -10.08 -3.67 47.30
C THR A 87 -9.37 -3.82 48.64
N VAL A 88 -9.41 -2.75 49.44
CA VAL A 88 -9.02 -2.74 50.85
C VAL A 88 -10.10 -3.44 51.68
N HIS A 89 -9.70 -4.43 52.48
CA HIS A 89 -10.45 -4.98 53.60
C HIS A 89 -9.58 -4.94 54.85
#